data_AF-A0A7Y5QJV8-F1
#
_entry.id   AF-A0A7Y5QJV8-F1
#
_cell.length_a   1.000
_cell.length_b   1.000
_cell.length_c   1.000
_cell.angle_alpha   90.00
_cell.angle_beta   90.00
_cell.angle_gamma   90.00
#
_symmetry.space_group_name_H-M   'P 1'
#
loop_
_entity.id
_entity.type
_entity.pdbx_description
1 polymer ?
#
loop_
_entity_poly.entity_id
_entity_poly.type
_entity_poly.pdbx_seq_one_letter_code
_entity_poly.pdbx_strand_id
1 'polypeptide(L)'
;MTEPALEGGLAARWHSFSLVEQLANVGSEGDRAIRAYGNRNASRFDGALARALDLFDLTAADPRWAGGRRREILRGREEFCRLFFDPSVDAHSAEGLRRYFLHFATAANRLRRQGPIP
;
A
#
# COMPACT_ATOMS: atom_id res chain seq x y z
N MET A 1 -26.50 -3.38 20.74
CA MET A 1 -26.33 -1.97 20.36
C MET A 1 -24.91 -1.57 20.70
N THR A 2 -24.04 -1.45 19.71
CA THR A 2 -22.69 -0.89 19.80
C THR A 2 -22.42 -0.24 18.45
N GLU A 3 -22.23 1.07 18.47
CA GLU A 3 -22.05 1.93 17.29
C GLU A 3 -20.75 1.58 16.51
N PRO A 4 -20.72 1.76 15.18
CA PRO A 4 -19.45 1.96 14.49
C PRO A 4 -19.44 3.37 13.84
N ALA A 5 -19.45 4.42 14.67
CA ALA A 5 -19.23 5.79 14.18
C ALA A 5 -17.74 6.07 13.85
N LEU A 6 -16.83 5.14 14.18
CA LEU A 6 -15.38 5.33 14.02
C LEU A 6 -14.80 4.77 12.70
N GLU A 7 -15.48 3.84 12.03
CA GLU A 7 -14.98 3.27 10.76
C GLU A 7 -15.13 4.24 9.58
N GLY A 8 -16.13 5.13 9.63
CA GLY A 8 -16.42 6.06 8.54
C GLY A 8 -15.36 7.13 8.32
N GLY A 9 -14.70 7.63 9.38
CA GLY A 9 -13.78 8.77 9.26
C GLY A 9 -12.44 8.44 8.61
N LEU A 10 -11.85 7.29 8.96
CA LEU A 10 -10.55 6.87 8.42
C LEU A 10 -10.68 6.42 6.96
N ALA A 11 -11.74 5.68 6.63
CA ALA A 11 -12.05 5.27 5.26
C ALA A 11 -12.41 6.48 4.39
N ALA A 12 -13.23 7.41 4.89
CA ALA A 12 -13.56 8.65 4.16
C ALA A 12 -12.31 9.49 3.85
N ARG A 13 -11.40 9.64 4.81
CA ARG A 13 -10.10 10.30 4.57
C ARG A 13 -9.24 9.53 3.58
N TRP A 14 -9.24 8.20 3.60
CA TRP A 14 -8.49 7.41 2.63
C TRP A 14 -9.02 7.62 1.20
N HIS A 15 -10.34 7.70 1.03
CA HIS A 15 -10.98 8.00 -0.25
C HIS A 15 -10.77 9.44 -0.73
N SER A 16 -10.40 10.38 0.14
CA SER A 16 -10.03 11.74 -0.32
C SER A 16 -8.66 11.80 -1.00
N PHE A 17 -7.80 10.80 -0.78
CA PHE A 17 -6.50 10.73 -1.45
C PHE A 17 -6.63 10.38 -2.94
N SER A 18 -5.73 10.91 -3.74
CA SER A 18 -5.50 10.46 -5.12
C SER A 18 -4.93 9.04 -5.14
N LEU A 19 -5.04 8.34 -6.27
CA LEU A 19 -4.44 7.00 -6.42
C LEU A 19 -2.93 7.01 -6.12
N VAL A 20 -2.23 8.08 -6.54
CA VAL A 20 -0.79 8.24 -6.31
C VAL A 20 -0.47 8.31 -4.83
N GLU A 21 -1.24 9.06 -4.05
CA GLU A 21 -1.06 9.16 -2.60
C GLU A 21 -1.43 7.85 -1.88
N GLN A 22 -2.51 7.18 -2.30
CA GLN A 22 -2.88 5.88 -1.77
C GLN A 22 -1.75 4.86 -1.99
N LEU A 23 -1.23 4.75 -3.22
CA LEU A 23 -0.13 3.82 -3.54
C LEU A 23 1.19 4.22 -2.88
N ALA A 24 1.46 5.51 -2.66
CA ALA A 24 2.62 5.95 -1.87
C ALA A 24 2.55 5.48 -0.40
N ASN A 25 1.35 5.54 0.20
CA ASN A 25 1.11 5.08 1.56
C ASN A 25 1.17 3.55 1.67
N VAL A 26 0.53 2.82 0.73
CA VAL A 26 0.66 1.36 0.59
C VAL A 26 2.13 0.97 0.52
N GLY A 27 2.88 1.61 -0.37
CA GLY A 27 4.31 1.39 -0.53
C GLY A 27 5.13 1.63 0.72
N SER A 28 4.77 2.62 1.53
CA SER A 28 5.47 2.93 2.78
C SER A 28 5.24 1.86 3.86
N GLU A 29 4.04 1.30 3.98
CA GLU A 29 3.80 0.13 4.85
C GLU A 29 4.46 -1.14 4.30
N GLY A 30 4.41 -1.34 2.98
CA GLY A 30 5.10 -2.45 2.32
C GLY A 30 6.61 -2.41 2.57
N ASP A 31 7.25 -1.25 2.43
CA ASP A 31 8.67 -1.05 2.70
C ASP A 31 9.03 -1.38 4.16
N ARG A 32 8.16 -1.00 5.11
CA ARG A 32 8.29 -1.35 6.54
C ARG A 32 8.22 -2.86 6.75
N ALA A 33 7.26 -3.54 6.14
CA ALA A 33 7.12 -5.00 6.24
C ALA A 33 8.36 -5.71 5.67
N ILE A 34 8.82 -5.33 4.48
CA ILE A 34 10.01 -5.95 3.86
C ILE A 34 11.26 -5.72 4.75
N ARG A 35 11.44 -4.52 5.33
CA ARG A 35 12.57 -4.27 6.26
C ARG A 35 12.45 -5.10 7.53
N ALA A 36 11.28 -5.16 8.15
CA ALA A 36 11.07 -5.91 9.38
C ALA A 36 11.30 -7.42 9.18
N TYR A 37 10.83 -7.96 8.05
CA TYR A 37 11.07 -9.34 7.64
C TYR A 37 12.56 -9.64 7.48
N GLY A 38 13.29 -8.83 6.72
CA GLY A 38 14.75 -8.99 6.53
C GLY A 38 15.54 -8.90 7.84
N ASN A 39 15.07 -8.09 8.79
CA ASN A 39 15.67 -7.95 10.12
C ASN A 39 15.19 -9.01 11.13
N ARG A 40 14.39 -10.00 10.71
CA ARG A 40 13.80 -11.05 11.58
C ARG A 40 13.05 -10.47 12.79
N ASN A 41 12.41 -9.31 12.62
CA ASN A 41 11.63 -8.67 13.66
C ASN A 41 10.14 -8.99 13.48
N ALA A 42 9.71 -10.14 13.99
CA ALA A 42 8.35 -10.66 13.82
C ALA A 42 7.28 -9.66 14.28
N SER A 43 7.43 -9.06 15.46
CA SER A 43 6.45 -8.10 15.98
C SER A 43 6.24 -6.89 15.05
N ARG A 44 7.32 -6.33 14.49
CA ARG A 44 7.19 -5.23 13.53
C ARG A 44 6.69 -5.69 12.17
N PHE A 45 7.04 -6.91 11.78
CA PHE A 45 6.62 -7.50 10.52
C PHE A 45 5.10 -7.71 10.49
N ASP A 46 4.54 -8.36 11.51
CA ASP A 46 3.11 -8.69 11.53
C ASP A 46 2.23 -7.43 11.45
N GLY A 47 2.59 -6.39 12.21
CA GLY A 47 1.87 -5.12 12.18
C GLY A 47 1.98 -4.39 10.84
N ALA A 48 3.18 -4.34 10.24
CA ALA A 48 3.38 -3.69 8.94
C ALA A 48 2.75 -4.48 7.78
N LEU A 49 2.79 -5.82 7.85
CA LEU A 49 2.15 -6.71 6.88
C LEU A 49 0.63 -6.50 6.90
N ALA A 50 0.00 -6.61 8.07
CA ALA A 50 -1.44 -6.41 8.22
C ALA A 50 -1.86 -5.03 7.69
N ARG A 51 -1.14 -3.98 8.10
CA ARG A 51 -1.42 -2.62 7.66
C ARG A 51 -1.27 -2.45 6.14
N ALA A 52 -0.23 -3.02 5.53
CA ALA A 52 -0.06 -2.95 4.08
C ALA A 52 -1.20 -3.64 3.33
N LEU A 53 -1.63 -4.83 3.80
CA LEU A 53 -2.76 -5.56 3.22
C LEU A 53 -4.07 -4.79 3.35
N ASP A 54 -4.35 -4.19 4.51
CA ASP A 54 -5.52 -3.33 4.71
C ASP A 54 -5.52 -2.17 3.72
N LEU A 55 -4.37 -1.53 3.49
CA LEU A 55 -4.27 -0.41 2.56
C LEU A 55 -4.45 -0.86 1.10
N PHE A 56 -3.90 -2.02 0.71
CA PHE A 56 -4.18 -2.60 -0.60
C PHE A 56 -5.67 -2.85 -0.79
N ASP A 57 -6.32 -3.45 0.20
CA ASP A 57 -7.74 -3.84 0.13
C ASP A 57 -8.64 -2.59 0.13
N LEU A 58 -8.33 -1.57 0.96
CA LEU A 58 -9.01 -0.27 0.94
C LEU A 58 -8.86 0.45 -0.41
N THR A 59 -7.66 0.43 -1.01
CA THR A 59 -7.43 1.03 -2.34
C THR A 59 -8.13 0.24 -3.44
N ALA A 60 -8.12 -1.09 -3.40
CA ALA A 60 -8.80 -1.92 -4.39
C ALA A 60 -10.34 -1.78 -4.31
N ALA A 61 -10.88 -1.61 -3.11
CA ALA A 61 -12.31 -1.40 -2.86
C ALA A 61 -12.81 -0.04 -3.38
N ASP A 62 -11.93 0.94 -3.58
CA ASP A 62 -12.30 2.26 -4.09
C ASP A 62 -12.92 2.15 -5.51
N PRO A 63 -14.19 2.57 -5.69
CA PRO A 63 -14.87 2.45 -6.98
C PRO A 63 -14.24 3.33 -8.07
N ARG A 64 -13.51 4.39 -7.70
CA ARG A 64 -12.79 5.27 -8.66
C ARG A 64 -11.75 4.51 -9.48
N TRP A 65 -11.26 3.39 -8.96
CA TRP A 65 -10.19 2.58 -9.56
C TRP A 65 -10.70 1.30 -10.21
N ALA A 66 -12.01 1.14 -10.42
CA ALA A 66 -12.57 -0.04 -11.07
C ALA A 66 -11.93 -0.33 -12.45
N GLY A 67 -11.92 -1.61 -12.83
CA GLY A 67 -11.31 -2.08 -14.08
C GLY A 67 -9.81 -2.29 -13.97
N GLY A 68 -9.04 -1.75 -14.93
CA GLY A 68 -7.60 -2.01 -15.05
C GLY A 68 -6.79 -1.62 -13.82
N ARG A 69 -7.07 -0.47 -13.22
CA ARG A 69 -6.34 0.01 -12.03
C ARG A 69 -6.52 -0.92 -10.82
N ARG A 70 -7.75 -1.36 -10.54
CA ARG A 70 -8.04 -2.34 -9.49
C ARG A 70 -7.28 -3.65 -9.70
N ARG A 71 -7.22 -4.15 -10.94
CA ARG A 71 -6.45 -5.35 -11.26
C ARG A 71 -4.97 -5.16 -10.95
N GLU A 72 -4.38 -4.03 -11.34
CA GLU A 72 -2.98 -3.71 -11.02
C GLU A 72 -2.74 -3.56 -9.51
N ILE A 73 -3.68 -2.97 -8.76
CA ILE A 73 -3.58 -2.87 -7.29
C ILE A 73 -3.57 -4.27 -6.66
N LEU A 74 -4.48 -5.15 -7.09
CA LEU A 74 -4.56 -6.53 -6.61
C LEU A 74 -3.32 -7.34 -7.04
N ARG A 75 -2.76 -7.06 -8.22
CA ARG A 75 -1.48 -7.65 -8.66
C ARG A 75 -0.32 -7.19 -7.78
N GLY A 76 -0.27 -5.90 -7.43
CA GLY A 76 0.71 -5.38 -6.48
C GLY A 76 0.60 -6.02 -5.10
N ARG A 77 -0.64 -6.28 -4.63
CA ARG A 77 -0.90 -7.03 -3.40
C ARG A 77 -0.40 -8.48 -3.49
N GLU A 78 -0.67 -9.16 -4.60
CA GLU A 78 -0.19 -10.52 -4.85
C GLU A 78 1.35 -10.58 -4.83
N GLU A 79 2.03 -9.74 -5.60
CA GLU A 79 3.50 -9.70 -5.63
C GLU A 79 4.08 -9.35 -4.26
N PHE A 80 3.42 -8.49 -3.48
CA PHE A 80 3.80 -8.20 -2.09
C PHE A 80 3.69 -9.44 -1.19
N CYS A 81 2.59 -10.18 -1.24
CA CYS A 81 2.43 -11.42 -0.48
C CYS A 81 3.46 -12.48 -0.88
N ARG A 82 3.77 -12.59 -2.17
CA ARG A 82 4.76 -13.55 -2.68
C ARG A 82 6.14 -13.37 -2.04
N LEU A 83 6.54 -12.14 -1.70
CA LEU A 83 7.81 -11.87 -1.02
C LEU A 83 8.01 -12.65 0.29
N PHE A 84 6.91 -13.02 0.97
CA PHE A 84 6.97 -13.63 2.30
C PHE A 84 6.46 -15.08 2.34
N PHE A 85 5.61 -15.45 1.38
CA PHE A 85 4.87 -16.71 1.41
C PHE A 85 5.14 -17.62 0.21
N ASP A 86 5.85 -17.14 -0.81
CA ASP A 86 6.24 -17.95 -1.97
C ASP A 86 7.72 -18.36 -1.83
N PRO A 87 8.02 -19.67 -1.66
CA PRO A 87 9.39 -20.15 -1.54
C PRO A 87 10.18 -20.01 -2.85
N SER A 88 9.52 -19.74 -3.98
CA SER A 88 10.14 -19.56 -5.30
C SER A 88 10.44 -18.10 -5.66
N VAL A 89 10.18 -17.16 -4.73
CA VAL A 89 10.37 -15.73 -5.01
C VAL A 89 11.83 -15.39 -5.27
N ASP A 90 12.10 -14.58 -6.30
CA ASP A 90 13.45 -14.16 -6.64
C ASP A 90 14.00 -13.14 -5.61
N ALA A 91 15.31 -13.16 -5.39
CA ALA A 91 15.99 -12.28 -4.44
C ALA A 91 15.82 -10.78 -4.78
N HIS A 92 15.57 -10.44 -6.04
CA HIS A 92 15.40 -9.06 -6.53
C HIS A 92 13.93 -8.62 -6.53
N SER A 93 12.97 -9.51 -6.29
CA SER A 93 11.54 -9.18 -6.29
C SER A 93 11.20 -8.10 -5.26
N ALA A 94 11.80 -8.17 -4.06
CA ALA A 94 11.59 -7.18 -3.01
C ALA A 94 12.05 -5.78 -3.44
N GLU A 95 13.22 -5.71 -4.07
CA GLU A 95 13.81 -4.46 -4.55
C GLU A 95 13.03 -3.90 -5.77
N GLY A 96 12.56 -4.78 -6.66
CA GLY A 96 11.65 -4.39 -7.75
C GLY A 96 10.36 -3.76 -7.23
N LEU A 97 9.75 -4.37 -6.21
CA LEU A 97 8.54 -3.86 -5.59
C LEU A 97 8.77 -2.53 -4.84
N ARG A 98 9.90 -2.39 -4.14
CA ARG A 98 10.30 -1.11 -3.51
C ARG A 98 10.44 -0.01 -4.56
N ARG A 99 11.10 -0.27 -5.69
CA ARG A 99 11.22 0.70 -6.79
C ARG A 99 9.87 1.09 -7.38
N TYR A 100 9.00 0.12 -7.62
CA TYR A 100 7.65 0.36 -8.10
C TYR A 100 6.91 1.37 -7.19
N PHE A 101 6.93 1.14 -5.88
CA PHE A 101 6.28 2.02 -4.92
C PHE A 101 7.00 3.36 -4.70
N LEU A 102 8.33 3.40 -4.83
CA LEU A 102 9.12 4.62 -4.74
C LEU A 102 8.73 5.66 -5.79
N HIS A 103 8.32 5.22 -6.99
CA HIS A 103 7.80 6.14 -8.01
C HIS A 103 6.55 6.88 -7.55
N PHE A 104 5.61 6.19 -6.88
CA PHE A 104 4.41 6.82 -6.32
C PHE A 104 4.76 7.75 -5.15
N ALA A 105 5.67 7.36 -4.26
CA ALA A 105 6.13 8.23 -3.18
C ALA A 105 6.76 9.53 -3.73
N THR A 106 7.58 9.41 -4.77
CA THR A 106 8.21 10.56 -5.45
C THR A 106 7.16 11.46 -6.10
N ALA A 107 6.19 10.88 -6.81
CA ALA A 107 5.10 11.63 -7.44
C ALA A 107 4.21 12.32 -6.40
N ALA A 108 3.80 11.63 -5.34
CA ALA A 108 3.01 12.20 -4.25
C ALA A 108 3.72 13.39 -3.57
N ASN A 109 5.04 13.27 -3.36
CA ASN A 109 5.84 14.36 -2.81
C ASN A 109 5.90 15.57 -3.76
N ARG A 110 5.97 15.36 -5.07
CA ARG A 110 5.93 16.47 -6.06
C ARG A 110 4.56 17.15 -6.06
N LEU A 111 3.47 16.38 -6.09
CA LEU A 111 2.10 16.91 -6.06
C LEU A 111 1.85 17.75 -4.80
N ARG A 112 2.27 17.28 -3.62
CA ARG A 112 2.16 18.03 -2.37
C ARG A 112 2.91 19.37 -2.39
N ARG A 113 4.05 19.43 -3.08
CA ARG A 113 4.88 20.65 -3.19
C ARG A 113 4.34 21.67 -4.18
N GLN A 114 3.55 21.24 -5.16
CA GLN A 114 2.98 22.11 -6.19
C GLN A 114 1.69 22.82 -5.75
N GLY A 115 1.16 22.49 -4.56
CA GLY A 115 -0.16 22.95 -4.12
C GLY A 115 -1.29 22.28 -4.92
N PRO A 116 -2.57 22.46 -4.53
CA PRO A 116 -3.67 21.96 -5.35
C PRO A 116 -3.63 22.66 -6.71
N ILE A 117 -3.77 21.88 -7.79
CA ILE A 117 -3.99 22.42 -9.13
C ILE A 117 -5.32 23.20 -9.09
N PRO A 118 -5.36 24.47 -9.54
CA PRO A 118 -6.58 25.28 -9.53
C PRO A 118 -7.69 24.68 -10.39
#